data_AF-A0A957FPS6-F1
#
_entry.id   AF-A0A957FPS6-F1
#
_cell.length_a   1.000
_cell.length_b   1.000
_cell.length_c   1.000
_cell.angle_alpha   90.00
_cell.angle_beta   90.00
_cell.angle_gamma   90.00
#
_symmetry.space_group_name_H-M   'P 1'
#
loop_
_entity.id
_entity.type
_entity.pdbx_description
1 polymer ?
#
loop_
_entity_poly.entity_id
_entity_poly.type
_entity_poly.pdbx_seq_one_letter_code
_entity_poly.pdbx_strand_id
1 'polypeptide(L)' 'QDGATVIDAQGKFRGCMVLLRPDSGTKAEIGPGRGARHSSAAKMSAETDCLAITVSQDGPITVYDSGRRVLSL' A
#
# COMPACT_ATOMS: atom_id res chain seq x y z
N GLN A 1 13.82 1.63 -6.43
CA GLN A 1 13.79 2.72 -5.43
C GLN A 1 12.92 2.28 -4.28
N ASP A 2 13.27 2.72 -3.07
CA ASP A 2 12.57 2.31 -1.84
C ASP A 2 11.65 3.43 -1.34
N GLY A 3 10.53 3.04 -0.74
CA GLY A 3 9.49 3.94 -0.25
C GLY A 3 8.27 4.03 -1.17
N ALA A 4 7.30 4.86 -0.76
CA ALA A 4 6.04 5.07 -1.45
C ALA A 4 6.03 6.40 -2.22
N THR A 5 5.22 6.43 -3.27
CA THR A 5 4.78 7.67 -3.92
C THR A 5 3.43 8.05 -3.34
N VAL A 6 3.27 9.32 -2.95
CA VAL A 6 2.02 9.83 -2.36
C VAL A 6 1.40 10.84 -3.31
N ILE A 7 0.14 10.61 -3.63
CA ILE A 7 -0.71 11.48 -4.44
C ILE A 7 -1.94 11.78 -3.58
N ASP A 8 -2.35 13.04 -3.49
CA ASP A 8 -3.57 13.39 -2.76
C ASP A 8 -4.85 13.15 -3.59
N ALA A 9 -6.01 13.33 -2.97
CA ALA A 9 -7.31 13.07 -3.59
C ALA A 9 -7.60 13.97 -4.81
N GLN A 10 -6.88 15.08 -4.96
CA GLN A 10 -6.96 15.99 -6.11
C GLN A 10 -6.02 15.57 -7.24
N GLY A 11 -5.30 14.46 -7.10
CA GLY A 11 -4.33 13.97 -8.08
C GLY A 11 -2.98 14.71 -8.00
N LYS A 12 -2.73 15.51 -6.97
CA LYS A 12 -1.46 16.25 -6.84
C LYS A 12 -0.40 15.35 -6.21
N PHE A 13 0.75 15.28 -6.87
CA PHE A 13 1.95 14.66 -6.32
C PHE A 13 2.39 15.37 -5.03
N ARG A 14 2.54 14.61 -3.95
CA ARG A 14 2.99 15.12 -2.64
C ARG A 14 4.43 14.74 -2.33
N GLY A 15 4.90 13.59 -2.83
CA GLY A 15 6.26 13.14 -2.60
C GLY A 15 6.53 11.74 -3.14
N CYS A 16 7.81 11.41 -3.23
CA CYS A 16 8.32 10.09 -3.56
C CYS A 16 9.33 9.65 -2.50
N MET A 17 9.64 8.36 -2.45
CA MET A 17 10.51 7.75 -1.44
C MET A 17 10.03 7.99 0.00
N VAL A 18 8.71 8.11 0.19
CA VAL A 18 8.10 8.32 1.51
C VAL A 18 8.11 7.02 2.29
N LEU A 19 8.63 7.04 3.50
CA LEU A 19 8.56 5.91 4.42
C LEU A 19 7.18 5.87 5.08
N LEU A 20 6.33 4.94 4.66
CA LEU A 20 5.07 4.65 5.35
C LEU A 20 5.35 3.94 6.67
N ARG A 21 4.70 4.38 7.75
CA ARG A 21 4.86 3.83 9.11
C ARG A 21 3.51 3.47 9.72
N PRO A 22 2.74 2.55 9.11
CA PRO A 22 1.55 2.04 9.76
C PRO A 22 1.92 1.29 11.04
N ASP A 23 0.97 1.19 11.96
CA ASP A 23 1.11 0.44 13.20
C ASP A 23 1.37 -1.06 12.93
N SER A 24 2.24 -1.65 13.76
CA SER A 24 2.63 -3.05 13.59
C SER A 24 1.49 -4.02 13.91
N GLY A 25 0.55 -3.62 14.77
CA GLY A 25 -0.66 -4.35 15.16
C GLY A 25 -1.85 -4.17 14.22
N THR A 26 -1.78 -3.24 13.26
CA THR A 26 -2.86 -3.04 12.27
C THR A 26 -3.13 -4.32 11.48
N LYS A 27 -4.39 -4.76 11.51
CA LYS A 27 -4.87 -5.92 10.78
C LYS A 27 -5.17 -5.53 9.33
N ALA A 28 -4.61 -6.28 8.39
CA ALA A 28 -4.87 -6.11 6.97
C ALA A 28 -4.69 -7.45 6.23
N GLU A 29 -5.31 -7.60 5.06
CA GLU A 29 -5.21 -8.78 4.20
C GLU A 29 -3.86 -8.81 3.48
N ILE A 30 -2.83 -9.30 4.18
CA ILE A 30 -1.51 -9.51 3.61
C ILE A 30 -1.41 -11.00 3.27
N GLY A 31 -1.60 -11.34 1.99
CA GLY A 31 -1.51 -12.73 1.53
C GLY A 31 -0.14 -13.37 1.85
N PRO A 32 -0.06 -14.71 1.91
CA PRO A 32 1.20 -15.41 2.17
C PRO A 32 2.25 -15.06 1.11
N GLY A 33 3.52 -14.98 1.52
CA GLY A 33 4.65 -14.65 0.63
C GLY A 33 4.72 -13.18 0.20
N ARG A 34 3.87 -12.30 0.76
CA ARG A 34 3.89 -10.86 0.44
C ARG A 34 4.86 -10.10 1.34
N GLY A 35 5.75 -9.33 0.72
CA GLY A 35 6.80 -8.57 1.40
C GLY A 35 6.35 -7.21 1.96
N ALA A 36 7.34 -6.42 2.39
CA ALA A 36 7.12 -5.15 3.08
C ALA A 36 6.22 -4.15 2.32
N ARG A 37 6.30 -4.06 0.99
CA ARG A 37 5.46 -3.13 0.20
C ARG A 37 3.97 -3.44 0.38
N HIS A 38 3.60 -4.71 0.27
CA HIS A 38 2.21 -5.15 0.46
C HIS A 38 1.75 -4.94 1.90
N SER A 39 2.62 -5.24 2.88
CA SER A 39 2.32 -5.02 4.29
C SER A 39 2.05 -3.54 4.59
N SER A 40 2.95 -2.65 4.16
CA SER A 40 2.80 -1.20 4.32
C SER A 40 1.57 -0.68 3.59
N ALA A 41 1.34 -1.07 2.34
CA ALA A 41 0.19 -0.64 1.55
C ALA A 41 -1.14 -1.06 2.19
N ALA A 42 -1.29 -2.34 2.52
CA ALA A 42 -2.51 -2.87 3.09
C ALA A 42 -2.81 -2.20 4.44
N LYS A 43 -1.83 -2.13 5.35
CA LYS A 43 -2.04 -1.50 6.67
C LYS A 43 -2.28 0.00 6.58
N MET A 44 -1.56 0.70 5.72
CA MET A 44 -1.78 2.14 5.52
C MET A 44 -3.20 2.42 5.03
N SER A 45 -3.71 1.61 4.08
CA SER A 45 -5.10 1.70 3.63
C SER A 45 -6.12 1.30 4.69
N ALA A 46 -5.73 0.60 5.76
CA ALA A 46 -6.60 0.27 6.88
C ALA A 46 -6.67 1.40 7.92
N GLU A 47 -5.55 2.10 8.13
CA GLU A 47 -5.44 3.20 9.10
C GLU A 47 -5.91 4.55 8.56
N THR A 48 -5.96 4.69 7.23
CA THR A 48 -6.29 5.94 6.56
C THR A 48 -7.25 5.70 5.42
N ASP A 49 -8.03 6.73 5.08
CA ASP A 49 -8.90 6.75 3.92
C ASP A 49 -8.07 6.96 2.64
N CYS A 50 -7.36 5.91 2.22
CA CYS A 50 -6.57 5.93 0.99
C CYS A 50 -6.62 4.59 0.26
N LEU A 51 -6.48 4.68 -1.07
CA LEU A 51 -6.18 3.54 -1.92
C LEU A 51 -4.67 3.35 -2.00
N ALA A 52 -4.20 2.13 -1.74
CA ALA A 52 -2.79 1.80 -1.83
C ALA A 52 -2.52 0.81 -2.96
N ILE A 53 -1.64 1.19 -3.89
CA ILE A 53 -1.29 0.38 -5.06
C ILE A 53 0.14 -0.15 -4.87
N THR A 54 0.32 -1.46 -5.01
CA THR A 54 1.63 -2.12 -4.97
C THR A 54 1.90 -2.79 -6.29
N VAL A 55 3.10 -2.59 -6.83
CA VAL A 55 3.64 -3.39 -7.93
C VAL A 55 4.73 -4.30 -7.36
N SER A 56 4.51 -5.61 -7.45
CA SER A 56 5.47 -6.60 -7.00
C SER A 56 6.63 -6.69 -8.00
N GLN A 57 7.83 -7.09 -7.54
CA GLN A 57 9.01 -7.18 -8.42
C GLN A 57 8.85 -8.25 -9.51
N ASP A 58 8.07 -9.28 -9.21
CA ASP A 58 7.68 -10.39 -10.09
C ASP A 58 6.51 -10.04 -11.03
N GLY A 59 5.99 -8.80 -10.99
CA GLY A 59 5.03 -8.29 -11.97
C GLY A 59 3.62 -7.96 -11.47
N PRO A 60 3.01 -8.73 -10.52
CA PRO A 60 1.63 -8.49 -10.12
C PRO A 60 1.37 -7.07 -9.59
N ILE A 61 0.22 -6.52 -9.98
CA ILE A 61 -0.29 -5.25 -9.42
C ILE A 61 -1.38 -5.61 -8.41
N THR A 62 -1.28 -5.10 -7.19
CA THR A 62 -2.28 -5.30 -6.14
C THR A 62 -2.78 -3.96 -5.64
N VAL A 63 -4.11 -3.83 -5.53
CA VAL A 63 -4.76 -2.64 -4.96
C VAL A 63 -5.37 -3.02 -3.62
N TYR A 64 -5.13 -2.16 -2.63
CA TYR A 64 -5.68 -2.25 -1.30
C TYR A 64 -6.61 -1.08 -1.01
N ASP A 65 -7.71 -1.39 -0.35
CA ASP A 65 -8.69 -0.43 0.17
C ASP A 65 -9.17 -0.91 1.55
N SER A 66 -9.18 -0.02 2.53
CA SER A 66 -9.66 -0.33 3.88
C SER A 66 -9.01 -1.59 4.48
N GLY A 67 -7.72 -1.81 4.20
CA GLY A 67 -6.98 -2.98 4.66
C GLY A 67 -7.23 -4.27 3.89
N ARG A 68 -8.08 -4.27 2.85
CA ARG A 68 -8.43 -5.45 2.07
C ARG A 68 -7.84 -5.38 0.68
N ARG A 69 -7.55 -6.53 0.08
CA ARG A 69 -7.15 -6.60 -1.32
C ARG A 69 -8.41 -6.55 -2.19
N VAL A 70 -8.55 -5.49 -2.98
CA VAL A 70 -9.72 -5.29 -3.85
C VAL A 70 -9.45 -5.62 -5.31
N LEU A 71 -8.18 -5.68 -5.73
CA LEU A 71 -7.78 -6.09 -7.06
C LEU A 71 -6.40 -6.74 -7.04
N SER A 72 -6.22 -7.76 -7.87
CA SER A 72 -4.91 -8.32 -8.24
C SER A 72 -4.90 -8.60 -9.74
N LEU A 73 -3.92 -8.04 -10.44
CA LEU A 73 -3.68 -8.24 -11.87
C LEU A 73 -2.42 -9.07 -12.09
#